data_AF-A0A7R9LYL6-F1
#
_entry.id   AF-A0A7R9LYL6-F1
#
_cell.length_a   1.000
_cell.length_b   1.000
_cell.length_c   1.000
_cell.angle_alpha   90.00
_cell.angle_beta   90.00
_cell.angle_gamma   90.00
#
_symmetry.space_group_name_H-M   'P 1'
#
loop_
_entity.id
_entity.type
_entity.pdbx_description
1 polymer ?
#
loop_
_entity_poly.entity_id
_entity_poly.type
_entity_poly.pdbx_seq_one_letter_code
_entity_poly.pdbx_strand_id
1 'polypeptide(L)' 'EPKYLTTVIPYNTGRGPPTVATLQILIKILRAINEDSPTVPTLLTDYILKVICPTT' A
#
# COMPACT_ATOMS: atom_id res chain seq x y z
N GLU A 1 13.29 20.85 -8.81
CA GLU A 1 12.18 20.69 -7.86
C GLU A 1 12.17 19.26 -7.34
N PRO A 2 11.97 19.02 -6.03
CA PRO A 2 11.82 17.67 -5.51
C PRO A 2 10.59 17.03 -6.16
N LYS A 3 10.82 15.98 -6.94
CA LYS A 3 9.78 15.23 -7.64
C LYS A 3 9.17 14.25 -6.65
N TYR A 4 8.19 14.70 -5.87
CA TYR A 4 7.47 13.80 -4.96
C TYR A 4 6.68 12.79 -5.78
N LEU A 5 6.89 11.50 -5.54
CA LEU A 5 6.04 10.47 -6.12
C LEU A 5 4.67 10.55 -5.44
N THR A 6 3.69 11.12 -6.12
CA THR A 6 2.30 11.14 -5.63
C THR A 6 1.69 9.76 -5.87
N THR A 7 1.75 8.88 -4.87
CA THR A 7 1.05 7.59 -4.90
C THR A 7 -0.23 7.68 -4.08
N VAL A 8 -1.36 7.29 -4.69
CA VAL A 8 -2.65 7.20 -4.02
C VAL A 8 -2.85 5.74 -3.65
N ILE A 9 -2.79 5.43 -2.36
CA ILE A 9 -3.09 4.07 -1.89
C ILE A 9 -4.59 4.00 -1.59
N PRO A 10 -5.36 3.15 -2.31
CA PRO A 10 -6.79 3.03 -2.08
C PRO A 10 -7.06 2.47 -0.67
N TYR A 11 -8.00 3.06 0.05
CA TYR A 11 -8.50 2.55 1.33
C TYR A 11 -10.02 2.69 1.40
N ASN A 12 -10.68 1.84 2.20
CA ASN A 12 -12.14 1.87 2.37
C ASN A 12 -12.51 2.67 3.63
N THR A 13 -13.09 3.86 3.44
CA THR A 13 -13.53 4.75 4.53
C THR A 13 -14.70 4.19 5.34
N GLY A 14 -15.55 3.34 4.74
CA GLY A 14 -16.73 2.75 5.37
C GLY A 14 -16.43 1.53 6.26
N ARG A 15 -15.23 0.97 6.20
CA ARG A 15 -14.81 -0.20 7.01
C ARG A 15 -14.20 0.16 8.37
N GLY A 16 -14.25 1.43 8.77
CA GLY A 16 -13.57 1.91 9.97
C GLY A 16 -12.05 2.07 9.77
N PRO A 17 -11.30 2.35 10.85
CA PRO A 17 -9.86 2.59 10.74
C PRO A 17 -9.12 1.33 10.24
N PRO A 18 -8.02 1.49 9.47
CA PRO A 18 -7.20 0.36 9.03
C PRO A 18 -6.69 -0.43 10.22
N THR A 19 -6.68 -1.76 10.12
CA THR A 19 -6.08 -2.61 11.15
C THR A 19 -4.57 -2.35 11.26
N VAL A 20 -3.97 -2.68 12.40
CA VAL A 20 -2.51 -2.62 12.58
C VAL A 20 -1.78 -3.42 11.50
N ALA A 21 -2.31 -4.59 11.11
CA ALA A 21 -1.75 -5.40 10.02
C ALA A 21 -1.77 -4.66 8.68
N THR A 22 -2.89 -4.00 8.35
CA THR A 22 -3.01 -3.15 7.15
C THR A 22 -2.00 -2.01 7.18
N LEU A 23 -1.87 -1.31 8.31
CA LEU A 23 -0.91 -0.22 8.48
C LEU A 23 0.54 -0.68 8.26
N GLN A 24 0.90 -1.86 8.79
CA GLN A 24 2.24 -2.44 8.60
C GLN A 24 2.54 -2.73 7.12
N ILE A 25 1.55 -3.18 6.35
CA ILE A 25 1.71 -3.38 4.90
C ILE A 25 1.90 -2.04 4.18
N LEU A 26 1.07 -1.04 4.52
CA LEU A 26 1.17 0.32 3.95
C LEU A 26 2.55 0.94 4.22
N ILE A 27 3.08 0.81 5.44
CA ILE A 27 4.43 1.29 5.80
C ILE A 27 5.51 0.62 4.95
N LYS A 28 5.42 -0.70 4.71
CA LYS A 28 6.38 -1.43 3.86
C LYS A 28 6.36 -0.93 2.41
N ILE A 29 5.17 -0.66 1.86
CA ILE A 29 5.01 -0.10 0.52
C ILE A 29 5.62 1.30 0.44
N LEU A 30 5.28 2.18 1.39
CA LEU A 30 5.79 3.55 1.42
C LEU A 30 7.32 3.59 1.55
N ARG A 31 7.90 2.71 2.38
CA ARG A 31 9.34 2.56 2.51
C ARG A 31 9.98 2.06 1.23
N ALA A 32 9.42 1.03 0.61
CA ALA A 32 9.91 0.50 -0.67
C ALA A 32 9.89 1.56 -1.78
N ILE A 33 8.87 2.42 -1.81
CA ILE A 33 8.80 3.56 -2.72
C ILE A 33 9.90 4.58 -2.43
N ASN A 34 10.07 4.95 -1.16
CA ASN A 34 11.09 5.92 -0.75
C ASN A 34 12.52 5.43 -1.03
N GLU A 35 12.73 4.11 -1.07
CA GLU A 35 14.00 3.47 -1.36
C GLU A 35 14.16 3.08 -2.85
N ASP A 36 13.23 3.47 -3.74
CA ASP A 36 13.17 3.07 -5.16
C ASP A 36 13.33 1.54 -5.37
N SER A 37 12.73 0.77 -4.46
CA SER A 37 12.85 -0.69 -4.45
C SER A 37 12.13 -1.31 -5.66
N PRO A 38 12.75 -2.29 -6.35
CA PRO A 38 12.09 -3.04 -7.41
C PRO A 38 10.90 -3.89 -6.91
N THR A 39 10.72 -4.01 -5.59
CA THR A 39 9.62 -4.78 -4.98
C THR A 39 8.29 -4.04 -4.93
N VAL A 40 8.27 -2.74 -5.21
CA VAL A 40 7.05 -1.90 -5.15
C VAL A 40 5.87 -2.50 -5.94
N PRO A 41 6.02 -2.93 -7.21
CA PRO A 41 4.92 -3.49 -7.98
C PRO A 41 4.31 -4.74 -7.34
N THR A 42 5.15 -5.62 -6.79
CA THR A 42 4.72 -6.84 -6.10
C THR A 42 3.97 -6.50 -4.81
N LEU A 43 4.51 -5.58 -3.99
CA LEU A 43 3.87 -5.19 -2.73
C LEU A 43 2.51 -4.51 -2.95
N LEU A 44 2.38 -3.68 -4.00
CA LEU A 44 1.11 -3.07 -4.38
C LEU A 44 0.10 -4.11 -4.89
N THR A 45 0.55 -5.03 -5.73
CA THR A 45 -0.29 -6.13 -6.25
C THR A 45 -0.83 -6.99 -5.10
N ASP A 46 0.04 -7.39 -4.17
CA ASP A 46 -0.34 -8.15 -2.99
C ASP A 46 -1.34 -7.40 -2.10
N TYR A 47 -1.14 -6.10 -1.89
CA TYR A 47 -2.08 -5.29 -1.12
C TYR A 47 -3.47 -5.24 -1.76
N ILE A 48 -3.54 -5.03 -3.08
CA ILE A 48 -4.80 -5.02 -3.82
C ILE A 48 -5.49 -6.37 -3.68
N LEU A 49 -4.79 -7.47 -3.97
CA LEU A 49 -5.39 -8.81 -3.98
C LEU A 49 -5.76 -9.32 -2.58
N LYS A 50 -5.01 -8.97 -1.53
CA LYS A 50 -5.23 -9.54 -0.18
C LYS A 50 -6.07 -8.63 0.73
N VAL A 51 -6.06 -7.31 0.51
CA VAL A 51 -6.73 -6.35 1.40
C VAL A 51 -7.94 -5.70 0.75
N ILE A 52 -7.83 -5.28 -0.52
CA ILE A 52 -8.89 -4.56 -1.23
C ILE A 52 -9.86 -5.51 -1.91
N CYS A 53 -9.33 -6.53 -2.59
CA CYS A 53 -10.07 -7.53 -3.37
C CYS A 53 -9.78 -8.95 -2.88
N PRO A 54 -9.99 -9.27 -1.57
CA PRO A 54 -9.70 -10.59 -1.04
C PRO A 54 -10.44 -11.65 -1.88
N THR A 55 -9.68 -12.58 -2.47
CA THR A 55 -10.26 -13.77 -3.09
C THR A 55 -10.88 -14.62 -1.99
N THR A 56 -12.21 -14.71 -1.99
CA THR A 56 -13.00 -15.66 -1.18
C THR A 56 -12.57 -17.09 -1.39
#